data_AF-A0A328VIJ6-F1
#
_entry.id   AF-A0A328VIJ6-F1
#
_cell.length_a   1.000
_cell.length_b   1.000
_cell.length_c   1.000
_cell.angle_alpha   90.00
_cell.angle_beta   90.00
_cell.angle_gamma   90.00
#
_symmetry.space_group_name_H-M   'P 1'
#
loop_
_entity.id
_entity.type
_entity.pdbx_description
1 polymer ?
#
loop_
_entity_poly.entity_id
_entity_poly.type
_entity_poly.pdbx_seq_one_letter_code
_entity_poly.pdbx_strand_id
1 'polypeptide(L)'
;MSTIGQYQSGTEVQRFHLKRSAYVRNSLLALLTAVTFLLVAVGLVGGGRWLWGSYGHTFTPYLKWQDALLALVVYLTLSALAGCLTSLRYLYALQMGYRREMLLIDEHSLTVRDLSHKNLGSIFWMIGTTLLCFLVVLGGLIPLILLGWVQTWADPVLTTLGTALLLLLTLPGLALTIGMLVLLACILVSCFSLCRQMGAPRTYRLDSHTSLWIHDFMLSILSPGEPESLLELQLLSSADQQRLLALLRKRWIDADRPWNPALGEEIEAALAEVQHQKQLALSA
;
A
#
# COMPACT_ATOMS: atom_id res chain seq x y z
N MET A 1 19.04 26.75 34.53
CA MET A 1 18.55 27.89 33.72
C MET A 1 17.66 27.33 32.63
N SER A 2 16.35 27.52 32.77
CA SER A 2 15.33 26.99 31.88
C SER A 2 15.14 27.90 30.67
N THR A 3 15.49 27.42 29.48
CA THR A 3 15.00 28.01 28.24
C THR A 3 13.66 27.37 27.89
N ILE A 4 12.61 27.83 28.56
CA ILE A 4 11.24 27.64 28.08
C ILE A 4 11.15 28.51 26.82
N GLY A 5 11.16 27.86 25.66
CA GLY A 5 10.96 28.52 24.39
C GLY A 5 9.66 29.32 24.43
N GLN A 6 9.78 30.62 24.23
CA GLN A 6 8.63 31.52 24.07
C GLN A 6 7.85 31.08 22.84
N TYR A 7 6.66 30.52 23.06
CA TYR A 7 5.68 30.29 22.00
C TYR A 7 5.04 31.63 21.67
N GLN A 8 5.45 32.25 20.56
CA GLN A 8 4.78 33.44 20.04
C GLN A 8 3.35 33.09 19.62
N SER A 9 2.39 33.79 20.21
CA SER A 9 0.98 33.77 19.85
C SER A 9 0.76 34.62 18.60
N GLY A 10 1.17 34.08 17.45
CA GLY A 10 0.72 34.54 16.13
C GLY A 10 -0.13 33.44 15.49
N THR A 11 -0.96 33.82 14.52
CA THR A 11 -1.58 33.01 13.47
C THR A 11 -0.52 32.27 12.63
N GLU A 12 0.32 31.48 13.30
CA GLU A 12 1.43 30.76 12.70
C GLU A 12 1.02 29.32 12.43
N VAL A 13 1.02 28.99 11.15
CA VAL A 13 0.94 27.62 10.66
C VAL A 13 2.10 26.81 11.26
N GLN A 14 1.76 25.84 12.12
CA GLN A 14 2.72 24.95 12.76
C GLN A 14 3.04 23.79 11.83
N ARG A 15 4.32 23.53 11.63
CA ARG A 15 4.83 22.63 10.59
C ARG A 15 5.66 21.53 11.21
N PHE A 16 5.38 20.29 10.82
CA PHE A 16 6.04 19.11 11.38
C PHE A 16 6.59 18.22 10.27
N HIS A 17 7.85 17.81 10.45
CA HIS A 17 8.63 17.13 9.42
C HIS A 17 8.87 15.67 9.74
N LEU A 18 9.04 14.88 8.67
CA LEU A 18 9.49 13.49 8.77
C LEU A 18 10.92 13.43 9.32
N LYS A 19 11.15 12.59 10.34
CA LYS A 19 12.47 12.35 10.92
C LYS A 19 13.43 11.80 9.87
N ARG A 20 14.66 12.32 9.83
CA ARG A 20 15.69 11.89 8.87
C ARG A 20 15.96 10.38 8.89
N SER A 21 15.99 9.76 10.08
CA SER A 21 16.22 8.31 10.19
C SER A 21 15.07 7.49 9.60
N ALA A 22 13.82 7.92 9.82
CA ALA A 22 12.64 7.27 9.25
C ALA A 22 12.59 7.46 7.73
N TYR A 23 12.92 8.66 7.24
CA TYR A 23 13.07 8.94 5.82
C TYR A 23 14.10 8.01 5.17
N VAL A 24 15.34 7.99 5.67
CA VAL A 24 16.42 7.16 5.09
C VAL A 24 16.04 5.68 5.10
N ARG A 25 15.51 5.16 6.22
CA ARG A 25 15.09 3.76 6.33
C ARG A 25 13.99 3.41 5.32
N ASN A 26 12.90 4.17 5.32
CA ASN A 26 11.74 3.87 4.47
C ASN A 26 12.06 4.12 3.00
N SER A 27 12.90 5.11 2.68
CA SER A 27 13.38 5.33 1.32
C SER A 27 14.31 4.22 0.84
N LEU A 28 15.21 3.72 1.68
CA LEU A 28 16.07 2.59 1.32
C LEU A 28 15.24 1.33 1.06
N LEU A 29 14.27 1.03 1.93
CA LEU A 29 13.34 -0.09 1.70
C LEU A 29 12.58 0.06 0.40
N ALA A 30 11.95 1.22 0.16
CA ALA A 30 11.17 1.46 -1.05
C ALA A 30 12.02 1.47 -2.33
N LEU A 31 13.29 1.88 -2.25
CA LEU A 31 14.23 1.80 -3.36
C LEU A 31 14.61 0.35 -3.64
N LEU A 32 14.92 -0.44 -2.61
CA LEU A 32 15.21 -1.86 -2.75
C LEU A 32 14.02 -2.61 -3.35
N THR A 33 12.79 -2.32 -2.92
CA THR A 33 11.59 -2.93 -3.51
C THR A 33 11.42 -2.54 -4.97
N ALA A 34 11.57 -1.26 -5.32
CA ALA A 34 11.48 -0.80 -6.70
C ALA A 34 12.53 -1.47 -7.60
N VAL A 35 13.79 -1.52 -7.16
CA VAL A 35 14.88 -2.18 -7.90
C VAL A 35 14.60 -3.68 -8.06
N THR A 36 14.15 -4.35 -7.00
CA THR A 36 13.82 -5.78 -7.06
C THR A 36 12.71 -6.06 -8.07
N PHE A 37 11.63 -5.28 -8.04
CA PHE A 37 10.56 -5.40 -9.03
C PHE A 37 11.04 -5.13 -10.45
N LEU A 38 11.93 -4.14 -10.65
CA LEU A 38 12.49 -3.84 -11.95
C LEU A 38 13.37 -4.99 -12.47
N LEU A 39 14.24 -5.56 -11.63
CA LEU A 39 15.10 -6.68 -12.00
C LEU A 39 14.26 -7.92 -12.37
N VAL A 40 13.20 -8.20 -11.60
CA VAL A 40 12.24 -9.27 -11.90
C VAL A 40 11.55 -9.01 -13.24
N ALA A 41 11.07 -7.79 -13.50
CA ALA A 41 10.44 -7.44 -14.77
C ALA A 41 11.41 -7.63 -15.96
N VAL A 42 12.66 -7.20 -15.83
CA VAL A 42 13.69 -7.38 -16.88
C VAL A 42 13.98 -8.86 -17.12
N GLY A 43 14.12 -9.66 -16.06
CA GLY A 43 14.32 -11.10 -16.16
C GLY A 43 13.15 -11.81 -16.86
N LEU A 44 11.92 -11.42 -16.53
CA LEU A 44 10.71 -11.96 -17.16
C LEU A 44 10.58 -11.56 -18.63
N VAL A 45 10.90 -10.32 -19.00
CA VAL A 45 10.94 -9.90 -20.42
C VAL A 45 11.97 -10.72 -21.20
N GLY A 46 13.15 -10.94 -20.62
CA GLY A 46 14.18 -11.81 -21.21
C GLY A 46 13.69 -13.24 -21.41
N GLY A 47 13.10 -13.83 -20.37
CA GLY A 47 12.50 -15.17 -20.43
C GLY A 47 11.35 -15.27 -21.43
N GLY A 48 10.49 -14.27 -21.50
CA GLY A 48 9.37 -14.19 -22.44
C GLY A 48 9.85 -14.08 -23.89
N ARG A 49 10.89 -13.28 -24.15
CA ARG A 49 11.51 -13.18 -25.47
C ARG A 49 12.14 -14.50 -25.91
N TRP A 50 12.83 -15.19 -24.99
CA TRP A 50 13.39 -16.52 -25.26
C TRP A 50 12.29 -17.54 -25.57
N LEU A 51 11.23 -17.55 -24.75
CA LEU A 51 10.09 -18.44 -24.94
C LEU A 51 9.40 -18.18 -26.28
N TRP A 52 9.17 -16.91 -26.63
CA TRP A 52 8.57 -16.52 -27.91
C TRP A 52 9.37 -17.05 -29.11
N GLY A 53 10.70 -17.05 -29.02
CA GLY A 53 11.56 -17.62 -30.07
C GLY A 53 11.62 -19.15 -30.12
N SER A 54 11.09 -19.84 -29.10
CA SER A 54 11.24 -21.30 -28.94
C SER A 54 10.13 -22.15 -29.58
N TYR A 55 9.02 -21.55 -30.03
CA TYR A 55 7.90 -22.30 -30.60
C TYR A 55 7.16 -21.53 -31.71
N GLY A 56 6.42 -22.27 -32.54
CA GLY A 56 5.61 -21.69 -33.61
C GLY A 56 4.24 -21.21 -33.12
N HIS A 57 3.89 -19.95 -33.45
CA HIS A 57 2.61 -19.31 -33.10
C HIS A 57 1.45 -19.69 -34.03
N THR A 58 1.39 -20.95 -34.46
CA THR A 58 0.26 -21.43 -35.27
C THR A 58 -1.03 -21.41 -34.45
N PHE A 59 -2.14 -20.99 -35.05
CA PHE A 59 -3.43 -21.00 -34.40
C PHE A 59 -3.90 -22.44 -34.14
N THR A 60 -4.39 -22.72 -32.94
CA THR A 60 -5.00 -24.00 -32.56
C THR A 60 -6.32 -23.75 -31.83
N PRO A 61 -7.33 -24.63 -31.99
CA PRO A 61 -8.63 -24.49 -31.33
C PRO A 61 -8.61 -24.77 -29.82
N TYR A 62 -7.46 -25.17 -29.26
CA TYR A 62 -7.23 -25.39 -27.84
C TYR A 62 -6.09 -24.47 -27.33
N LEU A 63 -6.05 -24.23 -26.02
CA LEU A 63 -5.02 -23.39 -25.39
C LEU A 63 -3.69 -24.16 -25.30
N LYS A 64 -2.65 -23.72 -26.01
CA LYS A 64 -1.32 -24.33 -25.86
C LYS A 64 -0.75 -23.98 -24.49
N TRP A 65 -0.11 -24.95 -23.84
CA TRP A 65 0.59 -24.70 -22.58
C TRP A 65 1.68 -23.62 -22.72
N GLN A 66 2.29 -23.48 -23.91
CA GLN A 66 3.27 -22.45 -24.24
C GLN A 66 2.64 -21.05 -24.22
N ASP A 67 1.44 -20.90 -24.77
CA ASP A 67 0.71 -19.63 -24.76
C ASP A 67 0.27 -19.26 -23.34
N ALA A 68 -0.13 -20.26 -22.53
CA ALA A 68 -0.43 -20.06 -21.12
C ALA A 68 0.82 -19.61 -20.32
N LEU A 69 1.99 -20.21 -20.61
CA LEU A 69 3.25 -19.85 -19.97
C LEU A 69 3.71 -18.46 -20.40
N LEU A 70 3.56 -18.12 -21.68
CA LEU A 70 3.82 -16.77 -22.17
C LEU A 70 2.89 -15.74 -21.50
N ALA A 71 1.59 -16.04 -21.42
CA ALA A 71 0.62 -15.18 -20.76
C ALA A 71 0.98 -14.94 -19.29
N LEU A 72 1.41 -16.00 -18.57
CA LEU A 72 1.93 -15.89 -17.22
C LEU A 72 3.17 -14.98 -17.14
N VAL A 73 4.13 -15.14 -18.05
CA VAL A 73 5.33 -14.30 -18.08
C VAL A 73 4.99 -12.83 -18.33
N VAL A 74 4.10 -12.54 -19.30
CA VAL A 74 3.62 -11.18 -19.57
C VAL A 74 2.91 -10.60 -18.36
N TYR A 75 2.02 -11.38 -17.73
CA TYR A 75 1.28 -10.96 -16.55
C TYR A 75 2.19 -10.65 -15.36
N LEU A 76 3.16 -11.52 -15.07
CA LEU A 76 4.15 -11.30 -14.03
C LEU A 76 4.99 -10.05 -14.32
N THR A 77 5.33 -9.80 -15.58
CA THR A 77 6.07 -8.60 -16.00
C THR A 77 5.27 -7.34 -15.69
N LEU A 78 4.00 -7.30 -16.08
CA LEU A 78 3.11 -6.16 -15.82
C LEU A 78 2.89 -5.94 -14.31
N SER A 79 2.72 -7.02 -13.55
CA SER A 79 2.55 -6.96 -12.10
C SER A 79 3.82 -6.43 -11.40
N ALA A 80 5.00 -6.88 -11.84
CA ALA A 80 6.27 -6.38 -11.35
C ALA A 80 6.47 -4.90 -11.70
N LEU A 81 6.13 -4.48 -12.93
CA LEU A 81 6.17 -3.07 -13.32
C LEU A 81 5.22 -2.20 -12.47
N ALA A 82 4.00 -2.67 -12.20
CA ALA A 82 3.05 -1.98 -11.32
C ALA A 82 3.61 -1.85 -9.88
N GLY A 83 4.25 -2.90 -9.36
CA GLY A 83 4.96 -2.87 -8.07
C GLY A 83 6.12 -1.88 -8.02
N CYS A 84 6.88 -1.78 -9.12
CA CYS A 84 7.95 -0.80 -9.27
C CYS A 84 7.37 0.63 -9.25
N LEU A 85 6.36 0.92 -10.07
CA LEU A 85 5.74 2.24 -10.17
C LEU A 85 5.11 2.70 -8.85
N THR A 86 4.40 1.80 -8.15
CA THR A 86 3.83 2.07 -6.83
C THR A 86 4.90 2.34 -5.78
N SER A 87 6.00 1.57 -5.78
CA SER A 87 7.15 1.80 -4.89
C SER A 87 7.84 3.15 -5.16
N LEU A 88 8.02 3.51 -6.44
CA LEU A 88 8.55 4.83 -6.84
C LEU A 88 7.60 5.96 -6.43
N ARG A 89 6.29 5.75 -6.54
CA ARG A 89 5.28 6.73 -6.08
C ARG A 89 5.32 6.93 -4.56
N TYR A 90 5.59 5.87 -3.80
CA TYR A 90 5.82 5.94 -2.36
C TYR A 90 7.12 6.70 -2.02
N LEU A 91 8.21 6.46 -2.75
CA LEU A 91 9.45 7.24 -2.61
C LEU A 91 9.22 8.73 -2.82
N TYR A 92 8.45 9.09 -3.84
CA TYR A 92 8.09 10.47 -4.11
C TYR A 92 7.25 11.07 -2.96
N ALA A 93 6.29 10.31 -2.42
CA ALA A 93 5.52 10.71 -1.25
C ALA A 93 6.42 10.98 -0.03
N LEU A 94 7.39 10.09 0.26
CA LEU A 94 8.36 10.27 1.34
C LEU A 94 9.21 11.53 1.15
N GLN A 95 9.69 11.77 -0.07
CA GLN A 95 10.47 12.97 -0.39
C GLN A 95 9.65 14.24 -0.18
N MET A 96 8.37 14.23 -0.56
CA MET A 96 7.47 15.35 -0.32
C MET A 96 7.22 15.57 1.18
N GLY A 97 7.02 14.52 1.96
CA GLY A 97 6.89 14.59 3.42
C GLY A 97 8.13 15.14 4.11
N TYR A 98 9.32 14.74 3.64
CA TYR A 98 10.60 15.21 4.17
C TYR A 98 10.86 16.69 3.82
N ARG A 99 10.64 17.09 2.57
CA ARG A 99 10.95 18.45 2.09
C ARG A 99 9.87 19.50 2.35
N ARG A 100 8.59 19.12 2.31
CA ARG A 100 7.45 20.06 2.33
C ARG A 100 6.55 19.92 3.55
N GLU A 101 6.88 19.07 4.52
CA GLU A 101 6.11 18.79 5.74
C GLU A 101 5.15 17.59 5.61
N MET A 102 4.98 16.91 6.74
CA MET A 102 4.15 15.73 6.93
C MET A 102 2.81 16.09 7.58
N LEU A 103 2.84 17.03 8.52
CA LEU A 103 1.68 17.52 9.23
C LEU A 103 1.77 19.05 9.37
N LEU A 104 0.66 19.71 9.09
CA LEU A 104 0.51 21.15 9.09
C LEU A 104 -0.75 21.49 9.89
N ILE A 105 -0.56 22.20 11.00
CA ILE A 105 -1.66 22.65 11.88
C ILE A 105 -1.82 24.15 11.70
N ASP A 106 -3.01 24.54 11.26
CA ASP A 106 -3.49 25.92 11.22
C ASP A 106 -4.50 26.15 12.36
N GLU A 107 -5.09 27.34 12.47
CA GLU A 107 -6.13 27.65 13.48
C GLU A 107 -7.35 26.74 13.40
N HIS A 108 -7.83 26.46 12.17
CA HIS A 108 -9.05 25.68 11.93
C HIS A 108 -8.86 24.53 10.96
N SER A 109 -7.62 24.24 10.56
CA SER A 109 -7.34 23.14 9.64
C SER A 109 -6.14 22.30 10.07
N LEU A 110 -6.25 21.00 9.82
CA LEU A 110 -5.20 20.03 10.05
C LEU A 110 -4.93 19.32 8.74
N THR A 111 -3.79 19.61 8.11
CA THR A 111 -3.36 18.93 6.88
C THR A 111 -2.37 17.84 7.20
N VAL A 112 -2.66 16.61 6.76
CA VAL A 112 -1.86 15.42 7.06
C VAL A 112 -1.53 14.67 5.79
N ARG A 113 -0.33 14.09 5.76
CA ARG A 113 0.10 13.14 4.73
C ARG A 113 0.40 11.79 5.38
N ASP A 114 -0.31 10.76 4.94
CA ASP A 114 0.05 9.41 5.31
C ASP A 114 1.35 8.99 4.60
N LEU A 115 2.36 8.71 5.40
CA LEU A 115 3.70 8.29 5.01
C LEU A 115 4.10 6.98 5.71
N SER A 116 3.14 6.26 6.31
CA SER A 116 3.42 5.04 7.04
C SER A 116 4.13 4.01 6.15
N HIS A 117 5.05 3.26 6.77
CA HIS A 117 5.73 2.12 6.16
C HIS A 117 4.75 0.98 5.84
N LYS A 118 3.56 0.96 6.47
CA LYS A 118 2.47 0.02 6.18
C LYS A 118 2.02 0.09 4.72
N ASN A 119 2.16 1.25 4.08
CA ASN A 119 1.85 1.41 2.66
C ASN A 119 2.72 0.53 1.75
N LEU A 120 3.98 0.25 2.12
CA LEU A 120 4.80 -0.75 1.40
C LEU A 120 4.26 -2.17 1.59
N GLY A 121 3.81 -2.50 2.80
CA GLY A 121 3.14 -3.78 3.10
C GLY A 121 1.89 -3.96 2.24
N SER A 122 1.06 -2.93 2.09
CA SER A 122 -0.12 -2.95 1.23
C SER A 122 0.23 -3.19 -0.24
N ILE A 123 1.33 -2.62 -0.75
CA ILE A 123 1.81 -2.89 -2.13
C ILE A 123 2.15 -4.37 -2.30
N PHE A 124 2.87 -4.98 -1.34
CA PHE A 124 3.20 -6.41 -1.39
C PHE A 124 1.96 -7.30 -1.36
N TRP A 125 1.01 -7.03 -0.44
CA TRP A 125 -0.24 -7.78 -0.36
C TRP A 125 -1.08 -7.65 -1.62
N MET A 126 -1.13 -6.45 -2.21
CA MET A 126 -1.84 -6.21 -3.46
C MET A 126 -1.24 -7.05 -4.59
N ILE A 127 0.08 -7.03 -4.77
CA ILE A 127 0.76 -7.80 -5.84
C ILE A 127 0.64 -9.32 -5.59
N GLY A 128 0.77 -9.77 -4.34
CA GLY A 128 0.60 -11.16 -3.97
C GLY A 128 -0.82 -11.68 -4.23
N THR A 129 -1.83 -10.90 -3.87
CA THR A 129 -3.24 -11.22 -4.15
C THR A 129 -3.51 -11.24 -5.66
N THR A 130 -2.96 -10.28 -6.40
CA THR A 130 -3.03 -10.19 -7.86
C THR A 130 -2.48 -11.47 -8.49
N LEU A 131 -1.27 -11.89 -8.08
CA LEU A 131 -0.64 -13.15 -8.50
C LEU A 131 -1.51 -14.37 -8.18
N LEU A 132 -2.04 -14.47 -6.97
CA LEU A 132 -2.88 -15.59 -6.56
C LEU A 132 -4.14 -15.69 -7.43
N CYS A 133 -4.85 -14.58 -7.65
CA CYS A 133 -6.01 -14.53 -8.54
C CYS A 133 -5.66 -15.03 -9.95
N PHE A 134 -4.52 -14.62 -10.49
CA PHE A 134 -4.09 -15.07 -11.81
C PHE A 134 -3.74 -16.57 -11.86
N LEU A 135 -3.06 -17.10 -10.84
CA LEU A 135 -2.77 -18.54 -10.77
C LEU A 135 -4.06 -19.36 -10.71
N VAL A 136 -5.08 -18.87 -10.02
CA VAL A 136 -6.41 -19.49 -9.97
C VAL A 136 -7.11 -19.42 -11.33
N VAL A 137 -7.01 -18.30 -12.07
CA VAL A 137 -7.48 -18.21 -13.46
C VAL A 137 -6.78 -19.24 -14.34
N LEU A 138 -5.45 -19.33 -14.26
CA LEU A 138 -4.66 -20.29 -15.03
C LEU A 138 -5.08 -21.74 -14.70
N GLY A 139 -5.30 -22.03 -13.42
CA GLY A 139 -5.80 -23.31 -12.93
C GLY A 139 -7.18 -23.66 -13.49
N GLY A 140 -8.09 -22.69 -13.53
CA GLY A 140 -9.42 -22.85 -14.13
C GLY A 140 -9.39 -23.12 -15.64
N LEU A 141 -8.31 -22.71 -16.33
CA LEU A 141 -8.11 -22.95 -17.76
C LEU A 141 -7.39 -24.26 -18.09
N ILE A 142 -6.87 -25.00 -17.09
CA ILE A 142 -6.18 -26.29 -17.29
C ILE A 142 -7.03 -27.27 -18.13
N PRO A 143 -8.35 -27.43 -17.92
CA PRO A 143 -9.15 -28.34 -18.74
C PRO A 143 -9.13 -27.98 -20.24
N LEU A 144 -9.03 -26.69 -20.59
CA LEU A 144 -8.87 -26.25 -21.99
C LEU A 144 -7.49 -26.57 -22.57
N ILE A 145 -6.45 -26.59 -21.73
CA ILE A 145 -5.09 -26.98 -22.14
C ILE A 145 -5.06 -28.50 -22.41
N LEU A 146 -5.68 -29.29 -21.53
CA LEU A 146 -5.71 -30.75 -21.63
C LEU A 146 -6.56 -31.25 -22.81
N LEU A 147 -7.51 -30.45 -23.32
CA LEU A 147 -8.32 -30.80 -24.49
C LEU A 147 -7.47 -31.10 -25.73
N GLY A 148 -6.41 -30.31 -25.96
CA GLY A 148 -5.48 -30.56 -27.06
C GLY A 148 -4.66 -31.84 -26.87
N TRP A 149 -4.39 -32.22 -25.62
CA TRP A 149 -3.66 -33.46 -25.31
C TRP A 149 -4.53 -34.71 -25.51
N VAL A 150 -5.79 -34.67 -25.07
CA VAL A 150 -6.73 -35.79 -25.26
C VAL A 150 -6.96 -36.12 -26.74
N GLN A 151 -6.91 -35.11 -27.63
CA GLN A 151 -7.01 -35.31 -29.08
C GLN A 151 -5.86 -36.12 -29.69
N THR A 152 -4.74 -36.29 -28.98
CA THR A 152 -3.58 -37.09 -29.45
C THR A 152 -3.69 -38.58 -29.10
N TRP A 153 -4.71 -38.99 -28.35
CA TRP A 153 -4.89 -40.38 -27.95
C TRP A 153 -5.34 -41.25 -29.14
N ALA A 154 -4.73 -42.43 -29.25
CA ALA A 154 -4.98 -43.37 -30.35
C ALA A 154 -6.32 -44.11 -30.24
N ASP A 155 -6.87 -44.26 -29.03
CA ASP A 155 -8.12 -44.96 -28.79
C ASP A 155 -9.32 -43.99 -28.86
N PRO A 156 -10.27 -44.19 -29.81
CA PRO A 156 -11.41 -43.30 -29.99
C PRO A 156 -12.38 -43.29 -28.79
N VAL A 157 -12.51 -44.41 -28.06
CA VAL A 157 -13.37 -44.48 -26.88
C VAL A 157 -12.77 -43.65 -25.74
N LEU A 158 -11.45 -43.76 -25.56
CA LEU A 158 -10.73 -42.98 -24.55
C LEU A 158 -10.79 -41.47 -24.87
N THR A 159 -10.63 -41.10 -26.13
CA THR A 159 -10.72 -39.71 -26.60
C THR A 159 -12.11 -39.10 -26.38
N THR A 160 -13.18 -39.85 -26.65
CA THR A 160 -14.55 -39.36 -26.45
C THR A 160 -14.91 -39.19 -24.97
N LEU A 161 -14.52 -40.15 -24.12
CA LEU A 161 -14.72 -40.03 -22.67
C LEU A 161 -13.87 -38.89 -22.06
N GLY A 162 -12.60 -38.77 -22.49
CA GLY A 162 -11.70 -37.71 -22.04
C GLY A 162 -12.19 -36.31 -22.42
N THR A 163 -12.67 -36.13 -23.66
CA THR A 163 -13.22 -34.84 -24.09
C THR A 163 -14.51 -34.49 -23.35
N ALA A 164 -15.41 -35.45 -23.12
CA ALA A 164 -16.63 -35.24 -22.34
C ALA A 164 -16.32 -34.83 -20.89
N LEU A 165 -15.37 -35.51 -20.23
CA LEU A 165 -14.94 -35.17 -18.87
C LEU A 165 -14.31 -33.77 -18.80
N LEU A 166 -13.44 -33.44 -19.75
CA LEU A 166 -12.80 -32.12 -19.79
C LEU A 166 -13.83 -31.02 -20.04
N LEU A 167 -14.80 -31.22 -20.93
CA LEU A 167 -15.90 -30.28 -21.14
C LEU A 167 -16.71 -30.07 -19.86
N LEU A 168 -17.02 -31.14 -19.12
CA LEU A 168 -17.69 -31.01 -17.82
C LEU A 168 -16.86 -30.19 -16.81
N LEU A 169 -15.53 -30.36 -16.81
CA LEU A 169 -14.62 -29.60 -15.95
C LEU A 169 -14.38 -28.14 -16.41
N THR A 170 -14.60 -27.83 -17.70
CA THR A 170 -14.46 -26.45 -18.20
C THR A 170 -15.51 -25.51 -17.61
N LEU A 171 -16.75 -25.96 -17.37
CA LEU A 171 -17.83 -25.12 -16.84
C LEU A 171 -17.51 -24.50 -15.46
N PRO A 172 -17.14 -25.29 -14.42
CA PRO A 172 -16.74 -24.71 -13.14
C PRO A 172 -15.43 -23.93 -13.24
N GLY A 173 -14.48 -24.37 -14.09
CA GLY A 173 -13.24 -23.63 -14.35
C GLY A 173 -13.50 -22.24 -14.93
N LEU A 174 -14.47 -22.13 -15.85
CA LEU A 174 -14.84 -20.88 -16.49
C LEU A 174 -15.56 -19.94 -15.51
N ALA A 175 -16.48 -20.46 -14.69
CA ALA A 175 -17.11 -19.68 -13.62
C ALA A 175 -16.09 -19.10 -12.63
N LEU A 176 -15.12 -19.92 -12.20
CA LEU A 176 -14.01 -19.50 -11.33
C LEU A 176 -13.13 -18.44 -12.00
N THR A 177 -12.78 -18.61 -13.27
CA THR A 177 -12.00 -17.61 -14.02
C THR A 177 -12.72 -16.26 -14.12
N ILE A 178 -14.02 -16.25 -14.40
CA ILE A 178 -14.82 -15.02 -14.43
C ILE A 178 -14.79 -14.32 -13.07
N GLY A 179 -15.03 -15.05 -11.98
CA GLY A 179 -15.00 -14.48 -10.63
C GLY A 179 -13.64 -13.86 -10.28
N MET A 180 -12.55 -14.54 -10.62
CA MET A 180 -11.20 -14.02 -10.38
C MET A 180 -10.84 -12.83 -11.28
N LEU A 181 -11.34 -12.78 -12.52
CA LEU A 181 -11.16 -11.63 -13.41
C LEU A 181 -11.88 -10.38 -12.87
N VAL A 182 -13.07 -10.54 -12.27
CA VAL A 182 -13.77 -9.44 -11.59
C VAL A 182 -12.96 -8.94 -10.40
N LEU A 183 -12.41 -9.85 -9.58
CA LEU A 183 -11.54 -9.47 -8.46
C LEU A 183 -10.27 -8.74 -8.95
N LEU A 184 -9.66 -9.18 -10.04
CA LEU A 184 -8.53 -8.50 -10.68
C LEU A 184 -8.88 -7.08 -11.11
N ALA A 185 -10.08 -6.87 -11.68
CA ALA A 185 -10.55 -5.53 -12.03
C ALA A 185 -10.72 -4.64 -10.79
N CYS A 186 -11.27 -5.17 -9.69
CA CYS A 186 -11.35 -4.45 -8.42
C CYS A 186 -9.96 -4.07 -7.90
N ILE A 187 -8.99 -4.99 -7.94
CA ILE A 187 -7.62 -4.72 -7.49
C ILE A 187 -6.96 -3.61 -8.32
N LEU A 188 -7.19 -3.57 -9.64
CA LEU A 188 -6.67 -2.51 -10.51
C LEU A 188 -7.23 -1.14 -10.11
N VAL A 189 -8.54 -1.05 -9.83
CA VAL A 189 -9.17 0.19 -9.34
C VAL A 189 -8.60 0.59 -7.98
N SER A 190 -8.44 -0.37 -7.06
CA SER A 190 -7.82 -0.14 -5.75
C SER A 190 -6.37 0.32 -5.86
N CYS A 191 -5.59 -0.23 -6.81
CA CYS A 191 -4.21 0.17 -7.07
C CYS A 191 -4.13 1.63 -7.53
N PHE A 192 -4.99 2.03 -8.46
CA PHE A 192 -5.05 3.42 -8.93
C PHE A 192 -5.47 4.38 -7.80
N SER A 193 -6.48 3.99 -7.02
CA SER A 193 -6.93 4.75 -5.85
C SER A 193 -5.80 4.91 -4.83
N LEU A 194 -5.09 3.83 -4.51
CA LEU A 194 -3.95 3.83 -3.60
C LEU A 194 -2.84 4.76 -4.11
N CYS A 195 -2.45 4.68 -5.38
CA CYS A 195 -1.44 5.56 -5.98
C CYS A 195 -1.83 7.04 -5.91
N ARG A 196 -3.12 7.35 -6.07
CA ARG A 196 -3.65 8.71 -5.97
C ARG A 196 -3.61 9.21 -4.52
N GLN A 197 -3.98 8.37 -3.56
CA GLN A 197 -4.06 8.74 -2.14
C GLN A 197 -2.69 8.79 -1.46
N MET A 198 -1.73 7.99 -1.91
CA MET A 198 -0.41 7.86 -1.28
C MET A 198 0.36 9.20 -1.25
N GLY A 199 0.61 9.70 -0.05
CA GLY A 199 1.27 11.00 0.17
C GLY A 199 0.49 12.22 -0.31
N ALA A 200 -0.78 12.07 -0.70
CA ALA A 200 -1.63 13.21 -0.99
C ALA A 200 -1.95 13.93 0.33
N PRO A 201 -1.83 15.27 0.38
CA PRO A 201 -2.26 16.02 1.56
C PRO A 201 -3.78 15.91 1.70
N ARG A 202 -4.24 15.55 2.89
CA ARG A 202 -5.64 15.63 3.29
C ARG A 202 -5.81 16.71 4.33
N THR A 203 -6.72 17.63 4.10
CA THR A 203 -6.98 18.77 4.99
C THR A 203 -8.30 18.55 5.70
N TYR A 204 -8.24 18.33 7.00
CA TYR A 204 -9.38 18.23 7.88
C TYR A 204 -9.73 19.61 8.41
N ARG A 205 -11.03 19.94 8.40
CA ARG A 205 -11.50 21.08 9.19
C ARG A 205 -11.53 20.64 10.63
N LEU A 206 -10.89 21.41 11.48
CA LEU A 206 -11.02 21.23 12.91
C LEU A 206 -12.38 21.86 13.25
N ASP A 207 -13.42 21.04 13.32
CA ASP A 207 -14.78 21.35 13.81
C ASP A 207 -15.20 20.42 14.99
N SER A 208 -16.29 20.74 15.70
CA SER A 208 -16.76 19.98 16.88
C SER A 208 -17.16 18.53 16.58
N HIS A 209 -17.14 18.15 15.30
CA HIS A 209 -17.43 16.81 14.84
C HIS A 209 -16.18 16.02 14.46
N THR A 210 -15.01 16.67 14.49
CA THR A 210 -13.73 16.03 14.22
C THR A 210 -13.15 15.47 15.51
N SER A 211 -13.09 14.14 15.61
CA SER A 211 -12.44 13.45 16.72
C SER A 211 -11.00 13.10 16.37
N LEU A 212 -10.13 13.37 17.33
CA LEU A 212 -8.72 13.03 17.31
C LEU A 212 -8.49 12.03 18.45
N TRP A 213 -7.76 10.95 18.23
CA TRP A 213 -7.38 10.04 19.32
C TRP A 213 -5.94 9.57 19.14
N ILE A 214 -5.26 9.26 20.25
CA ILE A 214 -3.88 8.77 20.22
C ILE A 214 -3.86 7.38 20.88
N HIS A 215 -3.71 6.35 20.07
CA HIS A 215 -3.58 4.97 20.54
C HIS A 215 -2.29 4.36 20.01
N ASP A 216 -1.50 3.70 20.87
CA ASP A 216 -0.23 3.07 20.51
C ASP A 216 0.70 3.97 19.66
N PHE A 217 0.85 5.24 20.05
CA PHE A 217 1.66 6.22 19.30
C PHE A 217 1.17 6.49 17.87
N MET A 218 -0.07 6.17 17.55
CA MET A 218 -0.74 6.58 16.33
C MET A 218 -1.78 7.64 16.63
N LEU A 219 -1.66 8.79 15.96
CA LEU A 219 -2.69 9.82 15.94
C LEU A 219 -3.70 9.48 14.84
N SER A 220 -4.92 9.19 15.24
CA SER A 220 -6.03 8.98 14.32
C SER A 220 -6.91 10.22 14.27
N ILE A 221 -7.39 10.51 13.06
CA ILE A 221 -8.22 11.68 12.75
C ILE A 221 -9.47 11.18 12.05
N LEU A 222 -10.61 11.42 12.68
CA LEU A 222 -11.93 11.09 12.16
C LEU A 222 -12.74 12.37 12.03
N SER A 223 -13.28 12.64 10.84
CA SER A 223 -14.15 13.79 10.56
C SER A 223 -15.31 13.32 9.68
N PRO A 224 -16.56 13.77 9.91
CA PRO A 224 -17.71 13.29 9.17
C PRO A 224 -17.59 13.62 7.67
N GLY A 225 -17.76 12.60 6.83
CA GLY A 225 -17.70 12.75 5.36
C GLY A 225 -16.29 12.73 4.77
N GLU A 226 -15.24 12.67 5.60
CA GLU A 226 -13.85 12.53 5.17
C GLU A 226 -13.29 11.14 5.55
N PRO A 227 -12.37 10.56 4.75
CA PRO A 227 -11.75 9.29 5.08
C PRO A 227 -10.85 9.43 6.33
N GLU A 228 -10.85 8.41 7.18
CA GLU A 228 -9.96 8.32 8.35
C GLU A 228 -8.49 8.44 7.94
N SER A 229 -7.71 9.20 8.72
CA SER A 229 -6.25 9.26 8.59
C SER A 229 -5.59 8.72 9.85
N LEU A 230 -4.62 7.83 9.65
CA LEU A 230 -3.79 7.25 10.70
C LEU A 230 -2.35 7.77 10.55
N LEU A 231 -1.81 8.38 11.60
CA LEU A 231 -0.47 8.96 11.59
C LEU A 231 0.40 8.36 12.68
N GLU A 232 1.43 7.62 12.31
CA GLU A 232 2.43 7.13 13.27
C GLU A 232 3.29 8.30 13.78
N LEU A 233 3.15 8.66 15.06
CA LEU A 233 3.91 9.75 15.67
C LEU A 233 5.42 9.47 15.68
N GLN A 234 5.83 8.20 15.68
CA GLN A 234 7.22 7.75 15.58
C GLN A 234 7.94 8.23 14.29
N LEU A 235 7.18 8.63 13.27
CA LEU A 235 7.72 9.17 12.03
C LEU A 235 8.21 10.62 12.19
N LEU A 236 7.71 11.35 13.19
CA LEU A 236 8.14 12.72 13.50
C LEU A 236 9.49 12.73 14.25
N SER A 237 10.20 13.84 14.21
CA SER A 237 11.40 14.02 15.05
C SER A 237 11.00 14.08 16.54
N SER A 238 11.88 13.70 17.48
CA SER A 238 11.53 13.71 18.91
C SER A 238 11.18 15.12 19.42
N ALA A 239 11.82 16.16 18.87
CA ALA A 239 11.48 17.54 19.15
C ALA A 239 10.07 17.91 18.60
N ASP A 240 9.78 17.48 17.37
CA ASP A 240 8.48 17.71 16.73
C ASP A 240 7.35 16.92 17.40
N GLN A 241 7.62 15.71 17.90
CA GLN A 241 6.69 14.92 18.71
C GLN A 241 6.31 15.66 20.00
N GLN A 242 7.31 16.10 20.77
CA GLN A 242 7.08 16.86 22.00
C GLN A 242 6.34 18.16 21.72
N ARG A 243 6.71 18.87 20.65
CA ARG A 243 6.05 20.10 20.23
C ARG A 243 4.59 19.84 19.82
N LEU A 244 4.33 18.79 19.03
CA LEU A 244 2.99 18.43 18.57
C LEU A 244 2.09 18.06 19.75
N LEU A 245 2.56 17.19 20.64
CA LEU A 245 1.81 16.77 21.83
C LEU A 245 1.55 17.94 22.78
N ALA A 246 2.54 18.82 22.99
CA ALA A 246 2.36 20.02 23.81
C ALA A 246 1.35 21.00 23.19
N LEU A 247 1.32 21.12 21.86
CA LEU A 247 0.34 21.96 21.15
C LEU A 247 -1.05 21.35 21.18
N LEU A 248 -1.16 20.03 21.02
CA LEU A 248 -2.41 19.30 21.17
C LEU A 248 -2.98 19.50 22.58
N ARG A 249 -2.15 19.36 23.61
CA ARG A 249 -2.54 19.64 25.00
C ARG A 249 -3.03 21.08 25.19
N LYS A 250 -2.21 22.07 24.83
CA LYS A 250 -2.51 23.49 25.07
C LYS A 250 -3.73 23.99 24.30
N ARG A 251 -3.91 23.58 23.04
CA ARG A 251 -4.99 24.09 22.18
C ARG A 251 -6.29 23.30 22.29
N TRP A 252 -6.27 22.07 22.81
CA TRP A 252 -7.47 21.24 22.86
C TRP A 252 -7.89 20.78 24.25
N ILE A 253 -6.95 20.50 25.17
CA ILE A 253 -7.28 20.12 26.56
C ILE A 253 -7.48 21.36 27.41
N ASP A 254 -6.54 22.31 27.33
CA ASP A 254 -6.52 23.51 28.17
C ASP A 254 -7.41 24.66 27.62
N ALA A 255 -8.11 24.43 26.50
CA ALA A 255 -9.00 25.42 25.91
C ALA A 255 -10.33 25.52 26.66
N ASP A 256 -10.89 26.74 26.77
CA ASP A 256 -12.16 27.02 27.47
C ASP A 256 -13.37 26.19 27.00
N ARG A 257 -13.28 25.56 25.82
CA ARG A 257 -14.22 24.55 25.33
C ARG A 257 -13.45 23.36 24.73
N PRO A 258 -13.14 22.31 25.52
CA PRO A 258 -12.47 21.13 25.00
C PRO A 258 -13.41 20.41 24.04
N TRP A 259 -12.96 20.21 22.81
CA TRP A 259 -13.74 19.50 21.79
C TRP A 259 -13.67 17.99 21.90
N ASN A 260 -12.67 17.45 22.60
CA ASN A 260 -12.55 16.03 22.86
C ASN A 260 -12.01 15.75 24.27
N PRO A 261 -12.89 15.51 25.27
CA PRO A 261 -12.47 15.26 26.66
C PRO A 261 -11.76 13.90 26.85
N ALA A 262 -11.85 12.97 25.89
CA ALA A 262 -11.21 11.65 25.98
C ALA A 262 -9.70 11.67 25.65
N LEU A 263 -9.21 12.74 25.02
CA LEU A 263 -7.80 12.87 24.58
C LEU A 263 -6.81 13.19 25.71
N GLY A 264 -7.30 13.46 26.92
CA GLY A 264 -6.50 13.93 28.07
C GLY A 264 -5.43 12.95 28.51
N GLU A 265 -5.85 11.79 29.00
CA GLU A 265 -4.97 10.75 29.54
C GLU A 265 -4.03 10.17 28.46
N GLU A 266 -4.52 10.06 27.22
CA GLU A 266 -3.75 9.54 26.08
C GLU A 266 -2.56 10.44 25.69
N ILE A 267 -2.76 11.77 25.71
CA ILE A 267 -1.67 12.72 25.43
C ILE A 267 -0.62 12.69 26.55
N GLU A 268 -1.04 12.56 27.81
CA GLU A 268 -0.10 12.48 28.93
C GLU A 268 0.71 11.19 28.91
N ALA A 269 0.09 10.06 28.58
CA ALA A 269 0.79 8.79 28.38
C ALA A 269 1.79 8.86 27.21
N ALA A 270 1.40 9.46 26.07
CA ALA A 270 2.29 9.66 24.94
C ALA A 270 3.48 10.59 25.29
N LEU A 271 3.25 11.65 26.07
CA LEU A 271 4.30 12.56 26.53
C LEU A 271 5.30 11.87 27.46
N ALA A 272 4.82 11.03 28.39
CA ALA A 272 5.65 10.26 29.31
C ALA A 272 6.56 9.27 28.57
N GLU A 273 6.02 8.55 27.57
CA GLU A 273 6.79 7.60 26.78
C GLU A 273 7.84 8.31 25.88
N VAL A 274 7.55 9.48 25.31
CA VAL A 274 8.57 10.29 24.62
C VAL A 274 9.69 10.75 25.57
N GLN A 275 9.35 11.13 26.80
CA GLN A 275 10.34 11.48 27.83
C GLN A 275 11.19 10.28 28.24
N HIS A 276 10.59 9.11 28.41
CA HIS A 276 11.30 7.87 28.70
C HIS A 276 12.28 7.50 27.58
N GLN A 277 11.86 7.57 26.31
CA GLN A 277 12.72 7.29 25.16
C GLN A 277 13.90 8.27 25.08
N LYS A 278 13.68 9.55 25.42
CA LYS A 278 14.74 10.56 25.49
C LYS A 278 15.74 10.27 26.61
N GLN A 279 15.28 9.82 27.78
CA GLN A 279 16.16 9.41 28.88
C GLN A 279 17.00 8.19 28.49
N LEU A 280 16.40 7.17 27.87
CA LEU A 280 17.12 5.99 27.39
C LEU A 280 18.20 6.33 26.36
N ALA A 281 17.89 7.23 25.43
CA ALA A 281 18.85 7.70 24.42
C ALA A 281 19.97 8.58 24.97
N LEU A 282 19.83 9.13 26.18
CA LEU A 282 20.88 9.89 26.87
C LEU A 282 21.73 9.02 27.78
N SER A 283 21.23 7.84 28.17
CA SER A 283 21.94 6.85 29.01
C SER A 283 22.70 5.78 28.22
N ALA A 284 22.53 5.71 26.90
CA ALA A 284 23.21 4.80 25.98
C ALA A 284 24.33 5.53 25.22
#